data_AF-A0ABD2WS46-F1
#
_entry.id   AF-A0ABD2WS46-F1
#
_cell.length_a   1.000
_cell.length_b   1.000
_cell.length_c   1.000
_cell.angle_alpha   90.00
_cell.angle_beta   90.00
_cell.angle_gamma   90.00
#
_symmetry.space_group_name_H-M   'P 1'
#
loop_
_entity.id
_entity.type
_entity.pdbx_description
1 polymer ?
#
loop_
_entity_poly.entity_id
_entity_poly.type
_entity_poly.pdbx_seq_one_letter_code
_entity_poly.pdbx_strand_id
1 'polypeptide(L)' 'MKNRRISQIFVRHSSTDERRRCALCGKVVTNVRNHYYVHFPGKYACTKCPAVYTRSDTLLSHQRTKHGQYP' A
#
# COMPACT_ATOMS: atom_id res chain seq x y z
N MET A 1 -6.33 -18.04 -1.18
CA MET A 1 -6.11 -16.63 -1.56
C MET A 1 -4.60 -16.37 -1.57
N LYS A 2 -3.98 -16.17 -2.74
CA LYS A 2 -2.51 -16.11 -2.84
C LYS A 2 -2.01 -14.72 -2.43
N ASN A 3 -1.46 -14.57 -1.21
CA ASN A 3 -0.71 -13.37 -0.80
C ASN A 3 0.56 -13.27 -1.65
N ARG A 4 0.46 -12.68 -2.84
CA ARG A 4 1.60 -12.46 -3.73
C ARG A 4 2.50 -11.41 -3.09
N ARG A 5 3.75 -11.76 -2.81
CA ARG A 5 4.72 -10.82 -2.23
C ARG A 5 4.99 -9.68 -3.21
N ILE A 6 5.22 -8.47 -2.69
CA ILE A 6 5.59 -7.29 -3.50
C ILE A 6 6.74 -7.63 -4.48
N SER A 7 7.74 -8.39 -4.03
CA SER A 7 8.87 -8.82 -4.87
C SER A 7 8.47 -9.66 -6.09
N GLN A 8 7.35 -10.36 -6.07
CA GLN A 8 6.87 -11.20 -7.18
C GLN A 8 5.98 -10.42 -8.17
N ILE A 9 5.47 -9.25 -7.77
CA ILE A 9 4.58 -8.42 -8.60
C ILE A 9 5.37 -7.42 -9.42
N PHE A 10 6.50 -6.93 -8.90
CA PHE A 10 7.26 -5.86 -9.55
C PHE A 10 8.58 -6.36 -10.10
N VAL A 11 8.72 -6.32 -11.41
CA VAL A 11 9.95 -6.71 -12.12
C VAL A 11 10.78 -5.48 -12.48
N ARG A 12 12.09 -5.66 -12.63
CA ARG A 12 13.00 -4.58 -13.03
C ARG A 12 12.60 -4.08 -14.41
N HIS A 13 12.43 -2.77 -14.57
CA HIS A 13 12.07 -2.19 -15.87
C HIS A 13 13.30 -1.97 -16.76
N SER A 14 14.39 -1.43 -16.20
CA SER A 14 15.65 -1.20 -16.91
C SER A 14 16.86 -1.38 -15.97
N SER A 15 18.04 -1.58 -16.55
CA SER A 15 19.31 -1.74 -15.82
C SER A 15 19.79 -0.44 -15.17
N THR A 16 19.43 0.71 -15.73
CA THR A 16 19.86 2.05 -15.27
C THR A 16 18.80 2.80 -14.45
N ASP A 17 17.64 2.19 -14.21
CA ASP A 17 16.45 2.88 -13.71
C ASP A 17 15.85 2.14 -12.51
N GLU A 18 15.57 2.88 -11.43
CA GLU A 18 14.98 2.32 -10.21
C GLU A 18 13.49 1.98 -10.37
N ARG A 19 12.85 2.37 -11.49
CA ARG A 19 11.44 2.04 -11.71
C ARG A 19 11.27 0.56 -11.95
N ARG A 20 10.15 0.06 -11.45
CA ARG A 20 9.74 -1.32 -11.64
C ARG A 20 8.43 -1.41 -12.39
N ARG A 21 8.33 -2.40 -13.26
CA ARG A 21 7.12 -2.72 -14.01
C ARG A 21 6.24 -3.65 -13.16
N CYS A 22 4.97 -3.29 -13.01
CA CYS A 22 3.97 -4.13 -12.37
C CYS A 22 3.57 -5.25 -13.33
N ALA A 23 3.70 -6.50 -12.91
CA ALA A 23 3.31 -7.69 -13.68
C ALA A 23 1.79 -7.89 -13.76
N LEU A 24 1.00 -7.18 -12.94
CA LEU A 24 -0.46 -7.28 -12.93
C LEU A 24 -1.14 -6.34 -13.92
N CYS A 25 -0.60 -5.13 -14.10
CA CYS A 25 -1.20 -4.11 -14.97
C CYS A 25 -0.23 -3.49 -15.99
N GLY A 26 1.03 -3.90 -16.00
CA GLY A 26 2.05 -3.41 -16.93
C GLY A 26 2.60 -2.01 -16.64
N LYS A 27 2.05 -1.26 -15.68
CA LYS A 27 2.51 0.09 -15.34
C LYS A 27 3.92 0.09 -14.78
N VAL A 28 4.70 1.09 -15.18
CA VAL A 28 6.04 1.36 -14.65
C VAL A 28 5.92 2.38 -13.54
N VAL A 29 6.41 2.05 -12.34
CA VAL A 29 6.28 2.88 -11.14
C VAL A 29 7.61 2.99 -10.42
N THR A 30 7.87 4.15 -9.81
CA THR A 30 9.00 4.35 -8.88
C THR A 30 8.69 3.73 -7.52
N ASN A 31 7.47 3.92 -7.00
CA ASN A 31 7.07 3.45 -5.68
C ASN A 31 6.20 2.18 -5.75
N VAL A 32 6.87 1.03 -5.74
CA VAL A 32 6.21 -0.29 -5.76
C VAL A 32 5.33 -0.56 -4.53
N ARG A 33 5.70 -0.01 -3.37
CA ARG A 33 4.97 -0.26 -2.12
C ARG A 33 3.63 0.44 -2.13
N ASN A 34 3.58 1.67 -2.63
CA ASN A 34 2.32 2.39 -2.78
C ASN A 34 1.46 1.77 -3.89
N HIS A 35 2.06 1.42 -5.04
CA HIS A 35 1.32 0.78 -6.14
C HIS A 35 0.74 -0.58 -5.75
N TYR A 36 1.39 -1.34 -4.86
CA TYR A 36 0.86 -2.61 -4.37
C TYR A 36 -0.58 -2.49 -3.83
N TYR A 37 -0.88 -1.41 -3.11
CA TYR A 37 -2.21 -1.19 -2.53
C TYR A 37 -3.30 -0.87 -3.56
N VAL A 38 -2.94 -0.55 -4.80
CA VAL A 38 -3.92 -0.42 -5.91
C VAL A 38 -4.54 -1.77 -6.25
N HIS A 39 -3.76 -2.85 -6.17
CA HIS A 39 -4.21 -4.22 -6.47
C HIS A 39 -4.64 -4.98 -5.22
N PHE A 40 -3.97 -4.71 -4.09
CA PHE A 40 -4.22 -5.38 -2.82
C PHE A 40 -4.40 -4.31 -1.74
N PRO A 41 -5.55 -3.59 -1.74
CA PRO A 41 -5.83 -2.62 -0.71
C PRO A 41 -5.74 -3.31 0.65
N GLY A 42 -4.98 -2.71 1.57
CA GLY A 42 -4.94 -3.21 2.94
C GLY A 42 -6.30 -3.05 3.60
N LYS A 43 -6.50 -3.71 4.73
CA LYS A 43 -7.59 -3.39 5.65
C LYS A 43 -6.98 -2.97 6.96
N TYR A 44 -6.94 -1.66 7.18
CA TYR A 44 -6.45 -1.04 8.40
C TYR A 44 -7.65 -0.59 9.21
N ALA A 45 -8.06 -1.44 10.16
CA ALA A 45 -9.20 -1.17 11.03
C ALA A 45 -8.77 -0.29 12.21
N CYS A 46 -9.61 0.69 12.55
CA CYS A 46 -9.47 1.42 13.80
C CYS A 46 -9.83 0.50 14.97
N THR A 47 -9.03 0.55 16.04
CA THR A 47 -9.29 -0.24 17.25
C THR A 47 -10.40 0.34 18.14
N LYS A 48 -10.87 1.56 17.84
CA LYS A 48 -11.82 2.32 18.66
C LYS A 48 -13.16 2.57 17.99
N CYS A 49 -13.26 2.36 16.69
CA CYS A 49 -14.50 2.53 15.95
C CYS A 49 -14.54 1.58 14.75
N PRO A 50 -15.71 1.41 14.11
CA PRO A 50 -15.86 0.52 12.96
C PRO A 50 -15.17 0.99 11.66
N ALA A 51 -14.43 2.11 11.68
CA ALA A 51 -13.79 2.67 10.50
C ALA A 51 -12.66 1.76 9.98
N VAL A 52 -12.68 1.50 8.67
CA VAL A 52 -11.66 0.70 7.98
C VAL A 52 -11.08 1.52 6.84
N TYR A 53 -9.76 1.55 6.76
CA TYR A 53 -8.99 2.28 5.75
C TYR A 53 -8.18 1.32 4.88
N THR A 54 -7.87 1.76 3.66
CA THR A 54 -7.06 0.97 2.71
C THR A 54 -5.56 1.18 2.87
N ARG A 55 -5.16 2.21 3.64
CA ARG A 55 -3.77 2.57 3.92
C ARG A 55 -3.55 2.87 5.40
N SER A 56 -2.34 2.59 5.89
CA SER A 56 -1.96 2.80 7.28
C SER A 56 -1.87 4.28 7.66
N ASP A 57 -1.36 5.14 6.77
CA ASP A 57 -1.22 6.57 7.04
C ASP A 57 -2.58 7.26 7.17
N THR A 58 -3.56 6.83 6.38
CA THR A 58 -4.95 7.31 6.52
C THR A 58 -5.56 6.88 7.85
N LEU A 59 -5.32 5.64 8.29
CA LEU A 59 -5.75 5.19 9.63
C LEU A 59 -5.07 6.01 10.74
N LEU A 60 -3.76 6.27 10.64
CA LEU A 60 -3.02 7.06 11.64
C LEU A 60 -3.58 8.49 11.74
N SER A 61 -3.82 9.14 10.59
CA SER A 61 -4.45 10.46 10.55
C SER A 61 -5.84 10.45 11.18
N HIS A 62 -6.65 9.44 10.89
CA HIS A 62 -7.95 9.23 11.52
C HIS A 62 -7.83 9.08 13.05
N GLN A 63 -6.93 8.23 13.54
CA GLN A 63 -6.77 8.01 14.99
C GLN A 63 -6.32 9.27 15.72
N ARG A 64 -5.41 10.05 15.12
CA ARG A 64 -4.97 11.34 15.67
C ARG A 64 -6.12 12.35 15.74
N THR A 65 -6.87 12.51 14.66
CA THR A 65 -7.91 13.56 14.54
C THR A 65 -9.21 13.19 15.24
N LYS A 66 -9.61 11.92 15.24
CA LYS A 66 -10.90 11.47 15.78
C LYS A 66 -10.82 10.92 17.20
N HIS A 67 -9.68 10.34 17.57
CA HIS A 67 -9.54 9.67 18.86
C HIS A 67 -8.46 10.27 19.74
N GLY A 68 -7.79 11.33 19.27
CA GLY A 68 -6.75 12.04 20.02
C GLY A 68 -5.59 11.15 20.48
N GLN A 69 -5.40 9.97 19.85
CA GLN A 69 -4.41 9.00 20.29
C GLN A 69 -3.38 8.71 19.20
N TYR A 70 -2.21 9.32 19.36
CA TYR A 70 -0.87 8.74 19.52
C TYR A 70 0.13 9.93 19.34
N PRO A 71 1.18 10.07 20.18
CA PRO A 71 2.23 11.08 20.00
C PRO A 71 2.94 10.96 18.64
#